data_AF-R1CAR0-F1
#
_entry.id   AF-R1CAR0-F1
#
_cell.length_a   1.000
_cell.length_b   1.000
_cell.length_c   1.000
_cell.angle_alpha   90.00
_cell.angle_beta   90.00
_cell.angle_gamma   90.00
#
_symmetry.space_group_name_H-M   'P 1'
#
loop_
_entity.id
_entity.type
_entity.pdbx_description
1 polymer ?
#
loop_
_entity_poly.entity_id
_entity_poly.type
_entity_poly.pdbx_seq_one_letter_code
_entity_poly.pdbx_strand_id
1 'polypeptide(L)'
;MQAGLPSWVHGGDFRGIIQRLDYIASLGVEVVFISPPFSHNGGYHGYCVADFTRPDVNFGSMDDFRELVHEVHARGMWLVFDVVINHM
;
A
#
# COMPACT_ATOMS: atom_id res chain seq x y z
N MET A 1 22.52 11.76 -19.10
CA MET A 1 21.30 12.02 -18.31
C MET A 1 20.65 10.69 -18.03
N GLN A 2 20.67 10.22 -16.78
CA GLN A 2 19.95 9.01 -16.40
C GLN A 2 18.47 9.34 -16.55
N ALA A 3 17.74 8.58 -17.37
CA ALA A 3 16.29 8.71 -17.43
C ALA A 3 15.77 8.53 -16.01
N GLY A 4 15.18 9.59 -15.44
CA GLY A 4 14.66 9.55 -14.08
C GLY A 4 13.67 8.39 -13.95
N LEU A 5 13.73 7.67 -12.84
CA LEU A 5 12.71 6.66 -12.53
C LEU A 5 11.33 7.31 -12.68
N PRO A 6 10.35 6.63 -13.30
CA PRO A 6 9.01 7.17 -13.42
C PRO A 6 8.49 7.52 -12.02
N SER A 7 8.00 8.74 -11.83
CA SER A 7 7.48 9.21 -10.55
C SER A 7 5.95 9.24 -10.51
N TRP A 8 5.30 8.93 -11.65
CA TRP A 8 3.86 9.09 -11.85
C TRP A 8 3.06 7.99 -11.15
N VAL A 9 1.93 8.36 -10.56
CA VAL A 9 0.96 7.44 -9.99
C VAL A 9 0.11 6.83 -11.11
N HIS A 10 0.00 5.51 -11.14
CA HIS A 10 -0.74 4.76 -12.17
C HIS A 10 -2.16 4.34 -11.73
N GLY A 11 -2.56 4.66 -10.49
CA GLY A 11 -3.92 4.48 -9.99
C GLY A 11 -4.21 3.16 -9.26
N GLY A 12 -3.18 2.44 -8.78
CA GLY A 12 -3.39 1.34 -7.85
C GLY A 12 -3.74 1.86 -6.45
N ASP A 13 -4.73 1.23 -5.80
CA ASP A 13 -5.30 1.67 -4.52
C ASP A 13 -5.67 0.49 -3.61
N PHE A 14 -6.09 0.76 -2.37
CA PHE A 14 -6.44 -0.29 -1.40
C PHE A 14 -7.65 -1.13 -1.84
N ARG A 15 -8.64 -0.52 -2.51
CA ARG A 15 -9.82 -1.23 -3.02
C ARG A 15 -9.45 -2.21 -4.12
N GLY A 16 -8.49 -1.86 -4.97
CA GLY A 16 -7.92 -2.73 -5.98
C GLY A 16 -7.23 -3.94 -5.37
N ILE A 17 -6.54 -3.78 -4.23
CA ILE A 17 -5.98 -4.92 -3.48
C ILE A 17 -7.11 -5.80 -2.96
N ILE A 18 -8.12 -5.22 -2.29
CA ILE A 18 -9.28 -5.96 -1.75
C ILE A 18 -9.94 -6.84 -2.83
N GLN A 19 -10.18 -6.28 -4.02
CA GLN A 19 -10.77 -6.99 -5.16
C GLN A 19 -9.95 -8.18 -5.66
N ARG A 20 -8.66 -8.28 -5.29
CA ARG A 20 -7.75 -9.34 -5.72
C ARG A 20 -7.36 -10.30 -4.60
N LEU A 21 -7.85 -10.10 -3.37
CA LEU A 21 -7.46 -10.95 -2.24
C LEU A 21 -7.85 -12.42 -2.43
N ASP A 22 -8.97 -12.71 -3.09
CA ASP A 22 -9.37 -14.11 -3.38
C ASP A 22 -8.38 -14.76 -4.36
N TYR A 23 -7.91 -14.01 -5.36
CA TYR A 23 -6.87 -14.48 -6.26
C TYR A 23 -5.57 -14.72 -5.50
N ILE A 24 -5.14 -13.77 -4.67
CA ILE A 24 -3.91 -13.89 -3.87
C ILE A 24 -3.97 -15.11 -2.95
N ALA A 25 -5.08 -15.30 -2.22
CA ALA A 25 -5.30 -16.44 -1.34
C ALA A 25 -5.30 -17.77 -2.13
N SER A 26 -5.85 -17.79 -3.35
CA SER A 26 -5.84 -19.00 -4.20
C SER A 26 -4.45 -19.48 -4.61
N LEU A 27 -3.43 -18.60 -4.55
CA LEU A 27 -2.03 -18.96 -4.78
C LEU A 27 -1.36 -19.61 -3.57
N GLY A 28 -2.05 -19.72 -2.43
CA GLY A 28 -1.51 -20.22 -1.17
C GLY A 28 -0.67 -19.19 -0.41
N VAL A 29 -0.86 -17.90 -0.69
CA VAL A 29 -0.18 -16.80 0.01
C VAL A 29 -0.77 -16.63 1.41
N GLU A 30 0.09 -16.52 2.42
CA GLU A 30 -0.31 -16.27 3.82
C GLU A 30 -0.01 -14.84 4.29
N VAL A 31 0.82 -14.10 3.56
CA VAL A 31 1.24 -12.74 3.92
C VAL A 31 1.25 -11.84 2.69
N VAL A 32 0.58 -10.69 2.79
CA VAL A 32 0.63 -9.60 1.82
C VAL A 32 1.54 -8.51 2.38
N PHE A 33 2.60 -8.17 1.65
CA PHE A 33 3.48 -7.05 1.98
C PHE A 33 3.25 -5.91 0.99
N ILE A 34 2.89 -4.72 1.51
CA ILE A 34 2.66 -3.51 0.70
C ILE A 34 3.73 -2.43 0.95
N SER A 35 3.96 -1.60 -0.07
CA SER A 35 4.75 -0.37 0.02
C SER A 35 4.25 0.58 1.12
N PRO A 36 5.03 1.60 1.53
CA PRO A 36 4.58 2.55 2.55
C PRO A 36 3.23 3.18 2.18
N PRO A 37 2.19 2.99 3.00
CA PRO A 37 0.84 3.46 2.66
C PRO A 37 0.63 4.93 3.02
N PHE A 38 1.59 5.56 3.70
CA PHE A 38 1.49 6.89 4.30
C PHE A 38 1.54 8.01 3.26
N SER A 39 0.96 9.16 3.60
CA SER A 39 1.07 10.37 2.79
C SER A 39 2.53 10.72 2.49
N HIS A 40 2.85 10.98 1.23
CA HIS A 40 4.22 11.18 0.77
C HIS A 40 4.37 12.32 -0.25
N ASN A 41 5.58 12.89 -0.34
CA ASN A 41 5.93 13.95 -1.31
C ASN A 41 6.75 13.42 -2.52
N GLY A 42 7.07 12.12 -2.53
CA GLY A 42 7.84 11.46 -3.58
C GLY A 42 7.00 10.89 -4.72
N GLY A 43 7.62 10.05 -5.55
CA GLY A 43 6.91 9.30 -6.59
C GLY A 43 6.00 8.20 -6.01
N TYR A 44 5.35 7.45 -6.91
CA TYR A 44 4.33 6.42 -6.59
C TYR A 44 4.72 5.35 -5.56
N HIS A 45 6.01 5.22 -5.22
CA HIS A 45 6.55 4.13 -4.42
C HIS A 45 6.39 4.32 -2.90
N GLY A 46 6.01 5.52 -2.41
CA GLY A 46 5.69 5.76 -0.99
C GLY A 46 6.86 6.11 -0.06
N TYR A 47 8.11 5.85 -0.45
CA TYR A 47 9.29 6.02 0.44
C TYR A 47 9.68 7.45 0.90
N CYS A 48 9.04 8.52 0.41
CA CYS A 48 9.31 9.90 0.88
C CYS A 48 8.17 10.42 1.76
N VAL A 49 8.02 9.80 2.93
CA VAL A 49 6.88 10.00 3.83
C VAL A 49 6.84 11.42 4.38
N ALA A 50 5.68 12.06 4.26
CA ALA A 50 5.40 13.39 4.78
C ALA A 50 4.58 13.36 6.08
N ASP A 51 3.71 12.35 6.24
CA ASP A 51 2.84 12.22 7.40
C ASP A 51 2.47 10.75 7.67
N PHE A 52 3.02 10.19 8.76
CA PHE A 52 2.80 8.80 9.19
C PHE A 52 1.40 8.53 9.76
N THR A 53 0.57 9.56 9.98
CA THR A 53 -0.72 9.39 10.68
C THR A 53 -1.89 9.08 9.74
N ARG A 54 -1.67 9.22 8.43
CA ARG A 54 -2.72 9.03 7.42
C ARG A 54 -2.18 8.37 6.15
N PRO A 55 -3.02 7.61 5.44
CA PRO A 55 -2.66 7.09 4.13
C PRO A 55 -2.46 8.21 3.10
N ASP A 56 -1.73 7.89 2.03
CA ASP A 56 -1.68 8.75 0.86
C ASP A 56 -3.04 8.79 0.15
N VAL A 57 -3.45 10.00 -0.28
CA VAL A 57 -4.75 10.22 -0.93
C VAL A 57 -4.90 9.44 -2.24
N ASN A 58 -3.79 9.06 -2.88
CA ASN A 58 -3.80 8.25 -4.08
C ASN A 58 -4.18 6.78 -3.81
N PHE A 59 -4.00 6.29 -2.57
CA PHE A 59 -4.30 4.89 -2.21
C PHE A 59 -5.69 4.72 -1.59
N GLY A 60 -6.25 5.77 -0.99
CA GLY A 60 -7.60 5.76 -0.42
C GLY A 60 -7.67 6.41 0.97
N SER A 61 -8.83 6.26 1.59
CA SER A 61 -9.07 6.79 2.94
C SER A 61 -8.50 5.87 4.03
N MET A 62 -8.46 6.36 5.27
CA MET A 62 -8.16 5.52 6.43
C MET A 62 -9.19 4.39 6.61
N ASP A 63 -10.44 4.59 6.19
CA ASP A 63 -11.46 3.55 6.25
C ASP A 63 -11.24 2.47 5.19
N ASP A 64 -10.82 2.85 3.96
CA ASP A 64 -10.41 1.86 2.95
C ASP A 64 -9.19 1.05 3.42
N PHE A 65 -8.24 1.67 4.14
CA PHE A 65 -7.09 0.95 4.71
C PHE A 65 -7.51 -0.02 5.82
N ARG A 66 -8.44 0.38 6.70
CA ARG A 66 -9.01 -0.51 7.72
C ARG A 66 -9.78 -1.67 7.10
N GLU A 67 -10.53 -1.42 6.03
CA GLU A 67 -11.23 -2.46 5.28
C GLU A 67 -10.24 -3.44 4.66
N LEU A 68 -9.13 -2.96 4.07
CA LEU A 68 -8.06 -3.84 3.57
C LEU A 68 -7.50 -4.74 4.66
N VAL A 69 -7.17 -4.20 5.84
CA VAL A 69 -6.68 -4.99 6.97
C VAL A 69 -7.70 -6.05 7.39
N HIS A 70 -8.97 -5.67 7.50
CA HIS A 70 -10.06 -6.58 7.84
C HIS A 70 -10.19 -7.71 6.83
N GLU A 71 -10.24 -7.39 5.54
CA GLU A 71 -10.44 -8.35 4.46
C GLU A 71 -9.26 -9.31 4.28
N VAL A 72 -8.03 -8.84 4.55
CA VAL A 72 -6.83 -9.70 4.60
C VAL A 72 -6.96 -10.71 5.74
N HIS A 73 -7.28 -10.25 6.95
CA HIS A 73 -7.44 -11.13 8.12
C HIS A 73 -8.63 -12.09 7.99
N ALA A 74 -9.73 -11.67 7.36
CA ALA A 74 -10.90 -12.52 7.11
C ALA A 74 -10.56 -13.77 6.27
N ARG A 75 -9.49 -13.71 5.50
CA ARG A 75 -8.96 -14.80 4.67
C ARG A 75 -7.84 -15.60 5.34
N GLY A 76 -7.55 -15.33 6.62
CA GLY A 76 -6.46 -15.98 7.36
C GLY A 76 -5.06 -15.54 6.90
N MET A 77 -4.95 -14.46 6.13
CA MET A 77 -3.68 -13.87 5.71
C MET A 77 -3.24 -12.75 6.66
N TRP A 78 -1.98 -12.37 6.61
CA TRP A 78 -1.40 -11.22 7.34
C TRP A 78 -1.10 -10.06 6.40
N LEU A 79 -1.30 -8.83 6.88
CA LEU A 79 -0.84 -7.63 6.19
C LEU A 79 0.41 -7.07 6.87
N VAL A 80 1.49 -6.94 6.10
CA VAL A 80 2.67 -6.17 6.48
C VAL A 80 2.73 -4.93 5.59
N PHE A 81 3.11 -3.80 6.15
CA PHE A 81 3.38 -2.60 5.37
C PHE A 81 4.76 -2.05 5.72
N ASP A 82 5.38 -1.40 4.73
CA ASP A 82 6.73 -0.91 4.86
C ASP A 82 6.75 0.41 5.66
N VAL A 83 7.79 0.58 6.48
CA VAL A 83 7.96 1.75 7.35
C VAL A 83 9.37 2.30 7.19
N VAL A 84 9.44 3.52 6.66
CA VAL A 84 10.69 4.24 6.48
C VAL A 84 10.96 5.10 7.70
N ILE A 85 12.04 4.82 8.43
CA ILE A 85 12.48 5.61 9.60
C ILE A 85 13.79 6.39 9.36
N ASN A 86 14.42 6.20 8.19
CA ASN A 86 15.72 6.78 7.89
C ASN A 86 15.65 8.20 7.30
N HIS A 87 14.59 8.50 6.56
CA HIS A 87 14.45 9.77 5.83
C HIS A 87 12.97 10.14 5.66
N MET A 88 12.75 11.41 5.29
CA MET A 88 11.47 12.01 4.92
C MET A 88 11.68 12.85 3.67
#